data_AF-A0A496XJD5-F1
#
_entry.id   AF-A0A496XJD5-F1
#
_cell.length_a   1.000
_cell.length_b   1.000
_cell.length_c   1.000
_cell.angle_alpha   90.00
_cell.angle_beta   90.00
_cell.angle_gamma   90.00
#
_symmetry.space_group_name_H-M   'P 1'
#
loop_
_entity.id
_entity.type
_entity.pdbx_description
1 polymer ?
#
loop_
_entity_poly.entity_id
_entity_poly.type
_entity_poly.pdbx_seq_one_letter_code
_entity_poly.pdbx_strand_id
1 'polypeptide(L)'
;MADHEIASFDEANEDLKTPQGADRYIAKKATHFEQPITTDSTVDGRDIAADGALLDTALQSADLGTAAFQDVGYFADAAQGVLADNALQPADNISALTNDAGYEANEALADQPEAEAGIENTKTMTSLRVAQAIAASDISIQNKFDGVTAPINSNDETEGYAVGSVWIVPLGPKIYQCTDATTNVAVWVDISYGLAEVEVFQQKEYLVATLPAGPVGLTGRVTDGDPALAWGAVPINSGGGGTPYMVWYNGTDWTIIGQ
;
A
#
# COMPACT_ATOMS: atom_id res chain seq x y z
N MET A 1 18.19 -75.45 92.59
CA MET A 1 18.07 -73.99 92.69
C MET A 1 18.86 -73.47 91.53
N ALA A 2 18.24 -72.74 90.60
CA ALA A 2 18.98 -72.17 89.48
C ALA A 2 19.88 -71.08 90.06
N ASP A 3 21.20 -71.25 89.94
CA ASP A 3 22.16 -70.25 90.34
C ASP A 3 21.94 -69.02 89.44
N HIS A 4 21.26 -68.02 89.97
CA HIS A 4 21.18 -66.72 89.32
C HIS A 4 22.53 -66.04 89.55
N GLU A 5 23.34 -66.00 88.49
CA GLU A 5 24.62 -65.30 88.43
C GLU A 5 24.36 -63.79 88.47
N ILE A 6 24.36 -63.21 89.67
CA ILE A 6 24.16 -61.78 89.88
C ILE A 6 25.46 -61.06 89.51
N ALA A 7 25.49 -60.46 88.32
CA ALA A 7 26.47 -59.41 88.01
C ALA A 7 25.97 -58.09 88.62
N SER A 8 26.25 -57.85 89.90
CA SER A 8 25.97 -56.55 90.51
C SER A 8 27.00 -55.53 90.02
N PHE A 9 26.54 -54.49 89.34
CA PHE A 9 27.31 -53.26 89.13
C PHE A 9 26.86 -52.27 90.21
N ASP A 10 27.76 -51.93 91.15
CA ASP A 10 27.48 -50.96 92.23
C ASP A 10 27.14 -49.58 91.60
N GLU A 11 26.14 -48.91 92.17
CA GLU A 11 25.44 -47.75 91.62
C GLU A 11 26.23 -46.43 91.78
N ALA A 12 27.39 -46.49 92.42
CA ALA A 12 28.31 -45.37 92.55
C ALA A 12 29.61 -45.73 91.83
N ASN A 13 30.11 -44.80 91.00
CA ASN A 13 31.34 -44.85 90.21
C ASN A 13 32.64 -45.01 91.05
N GLU A 14 32.63 -45.85 92.08
CA GLU A 14 33.78 -46.30 92.85
C GLU A 14 34.37 -47.54 92.18
N ASP A 15 35.71 -47.60 92.09
CA ASP A 15 36.41 -48.81 91.67
C ASP A 15 35.95 -50.01 92.50
N LEU A 16 35.75 -51.17 91.84
CA LEU A 16 35.36 -52.44 92.45
C LEU A 16 36.10 -52.66 93.78
N LYS A 17 35.35 -52.61 94.91
CA LYS A 17 35.93 -52.87 96.23
C LYS A 17 36.52 -54.27 96.27
N THR A 18 37.65 -54.43 96.96
CA THR A 18 38.31 -55.73 97.10
C THR A 18 37.31 -56.77 97.58
N PRO A 19 37.25 -57.97 96.96
CA PRO A 19 36.18 -58.94 97.18
C PRO A 19 36.04 -59.29 98.67
N GLN A 20 34.83 -59.27 99.21
CA GLN A 20 34.55 -59.73 100.57
C GLN A 20 34.07 -61.18 100.52
N GLY A 21 34.88 -62.11 101.05
CA GLY A 21 34.47 -63.52 101.18
C GLY A 21 34.42 -64.28 99.86
N ALA A 22 33.28 -64.91 99.54
CA ALA A 22 33.12 -65.89 98.47
C ALA A 22 32.81 -65.27 97.08
N ASP A 23 32.87 -63.95 96.96
CA ASP A 23 32.53 -63.25 95.73
C ASP A 23 33.57 -63.51 94.63
N ARG A 24 33.09 -63.88 93.44
CA ARG A 24 33.94 -64.18 92.27
C ARG A 24 33.70 -63.15 91.18
N TYR A 25 34.57 -62.14 91.08
CA TYR A 25 34.51 -61.16 90.01
C TYR A 25 34.91 -61.78 88.66
N ILE A 26 34.11 -61.52 87.62
CA ILE A 26 34.45 -61.88 86.25
C ILE A 26 35.22 -60.72 85.64
N ALA A 27 36.44 -60.99 85.15
CA ALA A 27 37.24 -60.00 84.44
C ALA A 27 36.46 -59.43 83.26
N LYS A 28 36.64 -58.13 82.95
CA LYS A 28 36.01 -57.47 81.80
C LYS A 28 36.26 -58.30 80.54
N LYS A 29 35.23 -59.02 80.09
CA LYS A 29 35.24 -59.86 78.90
C LYS A 29 34.10 -59.38 78.01
N ALA A 30 34.36 -59.21 76.73
CA ALA A 30 33.30 -58.88 75.77
C ALA A 30 32.24 -60.00 75.81
N THR A 31 31.00 -59.63 76.11
CA THR A 31 29.84 -60.51 76.06
C THR A 31 29.18 -60.38 74.70
N HIS A 32 28.93 -61.52 74.05
CA HIS A 32 28.17 -61.60 72.80
C HIS A 32 26.84 -62.25 73.13
N PHE A 33 25.73 -61.62 72.72
CA PHE A 33 24.39 -62.18 72.84
C PHE A 33 23.93 -62.63 71.46
N GLU A 34 23.51 -63.89 71.33
CA GLU A 34 23.01 -64.45 70.06
C GLU A 34 21.52 -64.16 69.83
N GLN A 35 20.81 -63.75 70.89
CA GLN A 35 19.42 -63.33 70.85
C GLN A 35 19.29 -61.79 70.89
N PRO A 36 18.17 -61.22 70.42
CA PRO A 36 17.89 -59.80 70.56
C PRO A 36 17.96 -59.34 72.02
N ILE A 37 18.52 -58.16 72.23
CA ILE A 37 18.56 -57.50 73.54
C ILE A 37 17.36 -56.55 73.61
N THR A 38 16.45 -56.79 74.55
CA THR A 38 15.35 -55.86 74.88
C THR A 38 15.71 -55.12 76.16
N THR A 39 15.75 -53.79 76.12
CA THR A 39 15.97 -52.96 77.31
C THR A 39 14.66 -52.29 77.71
N ASP A 40 14.34 -52.31 79.00
CA ASP A 40 13.25 -51.53 79.62
C ASP A 40 13.72 -50.16 80.14
N SER A 41 15.00 -49.84 79.92
CA SER A 41 15.67 -48.60 80.31
C SER A 41 16.44 -47.96 79.14
N THR A 42 17.11 -46.84 79.41
CA THR A 42 17.91 -46.11 78.42
C THR A 42 19.33 -46.67 78.31
N VAL A 43 19.90 -46.60 77.11
CA VAL A 43 21.34 -46.84 76.91
C VAL A 43 22.01 -45.47 76.87
N ASP A 44 22.87 -45.19 77.85
CA ASP A 44 23.55 -43.89 77.96
C ASP A 44 22.56 -42.70 77.96
N GLY A 45 21.43 -42.86 78.66
CA GLY A 45 20.39 -41.84 78.74
C GLY A 45 19.48 -41.70 77.51
N ARG A 46 19.74 -42.42 76.42
CA ARG A 46 18.88 -42.43 75.22
C ARG A 46 17.92 -43.62 75.18
N ASP A 47 16.69 -43.35 74.79
CA ASP A 47 15.69 -44.37 74.48
C ASP A 47 15.93 -44.87 73.04
N ILE A 48 16.58 -46.02 72.91
CA ILE A 48 16.93 -46.62 71.63
C ILE A 48 15.70 -46.95 70.79
N ALA A 49 14.55 -47.25 71.42
CA ALA A 49 13.31 -47.50 70.69
C ALA A 49 12.75 -46.22 70.07
N ALA A 50 12.81 -45.11 70.81
CA ALA A 50 12.42 -43.80 70.29
C ALA A 50 13.37 -43.32 69.16
N ASP A 51 14.69 -43.49 69.35
CA ASP A 51 15.69 -43.14 68.33
C ASP A 51 15.51 -43.99 67.06
N GLY A 52 15.17 -45.28 67.18
CA GLY A 52 14.85 -46.14 66.03
C GLY A 52 13.60 -45.66 65.27
N ALA A 53 12.55 -45.24 65.98
CA ALA A 53 11.35 -44.68 65.34
C ALA A 53 11.62 -43.34 64.63
N LEU A 54 12.51 -42.50 65.18
CA LEU A 54 12.97 -41.29 64.51
C LEU A 54 13.83 -41.61 63.29
N LEU A 55 14.68 -42.63 63.35
CA LEU A 55 15.51 -43.07 62.23
C LEU A 55 14.67 -43.61 61.07
N ASP A 56 13.63 -44.39 61.36
CA ASP A 56 12.69 -44.93 60.36
C ASP A 56 11.93 -43.81 59.62
N THR A 57 11.85 -42.62 60.21
CA THR A 57 11.11 -41.48 59.68
C THR A 57 11.99 -40.32 59.21
N ALA A 58 13.32 -40.47 59.26
CA ALA A 58 14.27 -39.38 59.01
C ALA A 58 14.41 -38.99 57.52
N LEU A 59 13.94 -39.83 56.59
CA LEU A 59 13.89 -39.51 55.17
C LEU A 59 12.58 -40.00 54.56
N GLN A 60 11.54 -39.18 54.66
CA GLN A 60 10.24 -39.46 54.05
C GLN A 60 10.16 -38.86 52.65
N SER A 61 9.26 -39.39 51.84
CA SER A 61 8.92 -38.80 50.55
C SER A 61 8.50 -37.32 50.69
N ALA A 62 7.86 -36.94 51.80
CA ALA A 62 7.49 -35.56 52.08
C ALA A 62 8.69 -34.62 52.33
N ASP A 63 9.84 -35.18 52.76
CA ASP A 63 11.08 -34.42 52.98
C ASP A 63 11.83 -34.15 51.67
N LEU A 64 11.46 -34.88 50.61
CA LEU A 64 12.00 -34.69 49.27
C LEU A 64 11.20 -33.58 48.57
N GLY A 65 11.90 -32.60 48.01
CA GLY A 65 11.26 -31.52 47.25
C GLY A 65 10.49 -32.06 46.04
N THR A 66 9.53 -31.28 45.54
CA THR A 66 8.72 -31.66 44.36
C THR A 66 9.55 -32.03 43.13
N ALA A 67 10.76 -31.50 43.00
CA ALA A 67 11.73 -31.87 41.95
C ALA A 67 12.22 -33.32 42.05
N ALA A 68 12.34 -33.89 43.25
CA ALA A 68 12.80 -35.28 43.44
C ALA A 68 11.77 -36.32 42.94
N PHE A 69 10.55 -35.90 42.66
CA PHE A 69 9.47 -36.73 42.11
C PHE A 69 9.30 -36.63 40.60
N GLN A 70 10.01 -35.71 39.95
CA GLN A 70 9.91 -35.52 38.51
C GLN A 70 11.01 -36.28 37.78
N ASP A 71 10.68 -36.81 36.60
CA ASP A 71 11.68 -37.37 35.69
C ASP A 71 12.56 -36.26 35.10
N VAL A 72 13.78 -36.60 34.68
CA VAL A 72 14.78 -35.64 34.17
C VAL A 72 14.24 -34.81 33.00
N GLY A 73 13.30 -35.35 32.22
CA GLY A 73 12.66 -34.66 31.09
C GLY A 73 11.72 -33.49 31.46
N TYR A 74 11.38 -33.31 32.74
CA TYR A 74 10.63 -32.14 33.21
C TYR A 74 11.51 -30.91 33.46
N PHE A 75 12.82 -31.08 33.53
CA PHE A 75 13.76 -29.99 33.71
C PHE A 75 14.29 -29.53 32.35
N ALA A 76 14.62 -28.24 32.24
CA ALA A 76 15.28 -27.74 31.06
C ALA A 76 16.62 -28.46 30.89
N ASP A 77 16.81 -29.14 29.77
CA ASP A 77 18.09 -29.76 29.44
C ASP A 77 19.08 -28.71 28.88
N ALA A 78 20.35 -29.12 28.74
CA ALA A 78 21.38 -28.22 28.22
C ALA A 78 21.06 -27.71 26.80
N ALA A 79 20.36 -28.50 25.98
CA ALA A 79 19.98 -28.09 24.62
C ALA A 79 18.87 -27.02 24.65
N GLN A 80 17.88 -27.18 25.53
CA GLN A 80 16.83 -26.19 25.77
C GLN A 80 17.40 -24.90 26.35
N GLY A 81 18.44 -24.98 27.19
CA GLY A 81 19.20 -23.82 27.65
C GLY A 81 19.83 -23.03 26.49
N VAL A 82 20.47 -23.72 25.55
CA VAL A 82 21.03 -23.08 24.34
C VAL A 82 19.94 -22.40 23.51
N LEU A 83 18.76 -23.01 23.37
CA LEU A 83 17.65 -22.38 22.65
C LEU A 83 17.12 -21.14 23.36
N ALA A 84 17.07 -21.14 24.70
CA ALA A 84 16.65 -19.99 25.49
C ALA A 84 17.67 -18.83 25.41
N ASP A 85 18.96 -19.13 25.45
CA ASP A 85 20.04 -18.12 25.33
C ASP A 85 20.07 -17.44 23.96
N ASN A 86 19.59 -18.14 22.92
CA ASN A 86 19.49 -17.64 21.55
C ASN A 86 18.07 -17.19 21.16
N ALA A 87 17.11 -17.24 22.09
CA ALA A 87 15.76 -16.77 21.83
C ALA A 87 15.75 -15.24 21.73
N LEU A 88 15.01 -14.72 20.75
CA LEU A 88 14.85 -13.28 20.54
C LEU A 88 14.23 -12.63 21.79
N GLN A 89 14.98 -11.77 22.46
CA GLN A 89 14.57 -11.02 23.64
C GLN A 89 13.89 -9.69 23.25
N PRO A 90 13.05 -9.12 24.11
CA PRO A 90 12.61 -7.73 23.95
C PRO A 90 13.83 -6.79 23.89
N ALA A 91 13.87 -5.91 22.89
CA ALA A 91 14.97 -5.00 22.56
C ALA A 91 16.18 -5.61 21.82
N ASP A 92 16.13 -6.89 21.42
CA ASP A 92 17.07 -7.39 20.43
C ASP A 92 16.94 -6.62 19.11
N ASN A 93 18.07 -6.48 18.41
CA ASN A 93 18.07 -5.80 17.13
C ASN A 93 17.34 -6.66 16.10
N ILE A 94 16.22 -6.14 15.60
CA ILE A 94 15.40 -6.81 14.57
C ILE A 94 16.23 -7.13 13.33
N SER A 95 17.29 -6.36 13.02
CA SER A 95 18.21 -6.63 11.90
C SER A 95 19.08 -7.87 12.09
N ALA A 96 19.14 -8.45 13.29
CA ALA A 96 19.82 -9.72 13.55
C ALA A 96 18.96 -10.93 13.15
N LEU A 97 17.64 -10.73 13.00
CA LEU A 97 16.78 -11.72 12.37
C LEU A 97 17.15 -11.78 10.89
N THR A 98 17.83 -12.85 10.51
CA THR A 98 17.94 -13.19 9.09
C THR A 98 16.54 -13.54 8.64
N ASN A 99 16.03 -12.80 7.67
CA ASN A 99 14.85 -13.19 6.94
C ASN A 99 15.06 -14.64 6.44
N ASP A 100 14.33 -15.62 6.98
CA ASP A 100 14.28 -16.96 6.40
C ASP A 100 13.85 -16.85 4.94
N ALA A 101 14.45 -17.62 4.05
CA ALA A 101 14.28 -17.52 2.59
C ALA A 101 12.82 -17.64 2.05
N GLY A 102 11.80 -17.75 2.92
CA GLY A 102 10.37 -17.71 2.58
C GLY A 102 9.58 -16.52 3.16
N TYR A 103 10.19 -15.62 3.92
CA TYR A 103 9.60 -14.31 4.24
C TYR A 103 10.10 -13.31 3.19
N GLU A 104 9.70 -13.46 1.92
CA GLU A 104 10.09 -12.62 0.78
C GLU A 104 10.19 -11.12 1.14
N ALA A 105 11.36 -10.70 1.66
CA ALA A 105 11.73 -9.33 1.79
C ALA A 105 12.17 -9.01 0.38
N ASN A 106 11.31 -8.29 -0.33
CA ASN A 106 11.54 -7.79 -1.68
C ASN A 106 11.13 -8.79 -2.78
N GLU A 107 9.80 -8.97 -2.95
CA GLU A 107 9.22 -9.29 -4.27
C GLU A 107 10.07 -8.60 -5.35
N ALA A 108 10.63 -9.38 -6.27
CA ALA A 108 11.65 -8.86 -7.19
C ALA A 108 11.13 -7.57 -7.86
N LEU A 109 11.87 -6.47 -7.70
CA LEU A 109 11.52 -5.20 -8.31
C LEU A 109 11.80 -5.29 -9.81
N ALA A 110 10.89 -4.76 -10.63
CA ALA A 110 11.15 -4.60 -12.05
C ALA A 110 12.36 -3.68 -12.27
N ASP A 111 13.23 -4.07 -13.22
CA ASP A 111 14.29 -3.19 -13.68
C ASP A 111 13.74 -2.13 -14.67
N GLN A 112 14.63 -1.33 -15.26
CA GLN A 112 14.21 -0.31 -16.23
C GLN A 112 13.58 -0.89 -17.51
N PRO A 113 14.28 -1.76 -18.26
CA PRO A 113 13.73 -2.26 -19.52
C PRO A 113 12.45 -3.08 -19.32
N GLU A 114 12.34 -3.84 -18.22
CA GLU A 114 11.11 -4.60 -17.91
C GLU A 114 9.92 -3.68 -17.65
N ALA A 115 10.14 -2.60 -16.90
CA ALA A 115 9.13 -1.59 -16.63
C ALA A 115 8.67 -0.87 -17.90
N GLU A 116 9.59 -0.49 -18.77
CA GLU A 116 9.30 0.21 -20.03
C GLU A 116 8.61 -0.71 -21.05
N ALA A 117 8.94 -2.00 -21.06
CA ALA A 117 8.32 -2.98 -21.96
C ALA A 117 6.92 -3.43 -21.49
N GLY A 118 6.66 -3.46 -20.18
CA GLY A 118 5.35 -3.82 -19.62
C GLY A 118 4.92 -5.28 -19.87
N ILE A 119 5.88 -6.21 -20.05
CA ILE A 119 5.61 -7.61 -20.43
C ILE A 119 5.50 -8.54 -19.21
N GLU A 120 6.15 -8.19 -18.09
CA GLU A 120 6.27 -9.05 -16.91
C GLU A 120 5.28 -8.62 -15.79
N ASN A 121 4.46 -9.56 -15.29
CA ASN A 121 3.43 -9.29 -14.28
C ASN A 121 3.71 -9.98 -12.93
N THR A 122 4.85 -10.66 -12.79
CA THR A 122 5.26 -11.31 -11.53
C THR A 122 6.11 -10.40 -10.63
N LYS A 123 6.46 -9.20 -11.10
CA LYS A 123 7.34 -8.26 -10.40
C LYS A 123 6.59 -7.04 -9.88
N THR A 124 7.05 -6.49 -8.76
CA THR A 124 6.49 -5.24 -8.22
C THR A 124 7.20 -4.02 -8.81
N MET A 125 6.44 -2.95 -9.04
CA MET A 125 6.94 -1.71 -9.63
C MET A 125 7.17 -0.66 -8.56
N THR A 126 8.35 -0.04 -8.55
CA THR A 126 8.58 1.16 -7.73
C THR A 126 7.92 2.38 -8.37
N SER A 127 7.65 3.44 -7.61
CA SER A 127 7.11 4.70 -8.15
C SER A 127 7.95 5.27 -9.30
N LEU A 128 9.28 5.06 -9.29
CA LEU A 128 10.18 5.45 -10.37
C LEU A 128 9.97 4.60 -11.63
N ARG A 129 9.85 3.28 -11.48
CA ARG A 129 9.54 2.39 -12.61
C ARG A 129 8.17 2.68 -13.20
N VAL A 130 7.17 2.97 -12.37
CA VAL A 130 5.84 3.41 -12.83
C VAL A 130 5.94 4.69 -13.66
N ALA A 131 6.69 5.69 -13.18
CA ALA A 131 6.89 6.93 -13.93
C ALA A 131 7.59 6.69 -15.28
N GLN A 132 8.59 5.81 -15.34
CA GLN A 132 9.27 5.45 -16.58
C GLN A 132 8.38 4.65 -17.55
N ALA A 133 7.62 3.68 -17.04
CA ALA A 133 6.67 2.90 -17.84
C ALA A 133 5.60 3.79 -18.49
N ILE A 134 5.08 4.77 -17.74
CA ILE A 134 4.12 5.75 -18.26
C ILE A 134 4.77 6.65 -19.32
N ALA A 135 5.99 7.13 -19.08
CA ALA A 135 6.72 7.95 -20.04
C ALA A 135 7.11 7.18 -21.32
N ALA A 136 7.35 5.86 -21.22
CA ALA A 136 7.60 4.99 -22.36
C ALA A 136 6.29 4.62 -23.09
N SER A 137 5.20 4.45 -22.34
CA SER A 137 3.85 4.19 -22.86
C SER A 137 3.14 5.47 -23.28
N ASP A 138 3.88 6.52 -23.65
CA ASP A 138 3.33 7.81 -24.02
C ASP A 138 2.28 7.60 -25.12
N ILE A 139 0.99 7.65 -24.76
CA ILE A 139 -0.12 7.80 -25.70
C ILE A 139 -0.13 9.27 -26.15
N SER A 140 1.05 9.81 -26.44
CA SER A 140 1.23 11.12 -27.03
C SER A 140 1.24 10.88 -28.53
N ILE A 141 0.08 11.04 -29.15
CA ILE A 141 0.00 11.13 -30.61
C ILE A 141 0.94 12.27 -31.01
N GLN A 142 2.01 11.97 -31.74
CA GLN A 142 3.00 12.98 -32.11
C GLN A 142 2.32 14.07 -32.93
N ASN A 143 2.56 15.33 -32.58
CA ASN A 143 2.08 16.48 -33.32
C ASN A 143 3.29 17.32 -33.75
N LYS A 144 3.19 17.93 -34.93
CA LYS A 144 4.24 18.81 -35.43
C LYS A 144 3.73 20.24 -35.53
N PHE A 145 4.08 21.07 -34.56
CA PHE A 145 3.59 22.46 -34.49
C PHE A 145 4.48 23.48 -35.23
N ASP A 146 5.57 23.02 -35.83
CA ASP A 146 6.63 23.83 -36.43
C ASP A 146 7.03 23.37 -37.85
N GLY A 147 6.09 22.79 -38.59
CA GLY A 147 6.31 22.34 -39.97
C GLY A 147 6.82 23.46 -40.88
N VAL A 148 7.90 23.23 -41.63
CA VAL A 148 8.37 24.18 -42.65
C VAL A 148 7.67 23.93 -44.00
N THR A 149 7.31 22.67 -44.25
CA THR A 149 6.61 22.21 -45.45
C THR A 149 5.36 21.43 -45.08
N ALA A 150 4.49 21.19 -46.06
CA ALA A 150 3.37 20.26 -45.91
C ALA A 150 3.90 18.85 -45.55
N PRO A 151 3.14 18.07 -44.76
CA PRO A 151 3.47 16.68 -44.51
C PRO A 151 3.44 15.87 -45.81
N ILE A 152 4.32 14.87 -45.89
CA ILE A 152 4.40 13.92 -47.00
C ILE A 152 4.01 12.52 -46.52
N ASN A 153 3.90 11.56 -47.45
CA ASN A 153 3.48 10.19 -47.18
C ASN A 153 4.40 9.40 -46.24
N SER A 154 5.66 9.81 -46.07
CA SER A 154 6.58 9.21 -45.11
C SER A 154 6.44 9.77 -43.69
N ASN A 155 5.69 10.86 -43.49
CA ASN A 155 5.38 11.36 -42.16
C ASN A 155 4.24 10.54 -41.56
N ASP A 156 4.58 9.37 -41.03
CA ASP A 156 3.68 8.26 -40.71
C ASP A 156 3.93 7.68 -39.30
N GLU A 157 3.37 6.51 -39.01
CA GLU A 157 3.53 5.77 -37.74
C GLU A 157 4.97 5.38 -37.40
N THR A 158 5.87 5.28 -38.39
CA THR A 158 7.29 5.01 -38.17
C THR A 158 8.04 6.24 -37.62
N GLU A 159 7.53 7.44 -37.90
CA GLU A 159 8.01 8.70 -37.34
C GLU A 159 7.25 9.11 -36.07
N GLY A 160 6.31 8.29 -35.59
CA GLY A 160 5.54 8.49 -34.36
C GLY A 160 4.17 9.16 -34.54
N TYR A 161 3.74 9.45 -35.77
CA TYR A 161 2.42 10.04 -36.04
C TYR A 161 1.31 8.99 -35.99
N ALA A 162 0.09 9.41 -35.67
CA ALA A 162 -1.08 8.53 -35.69
C ALA A 162 -2.29 9.30 -36.24
N VAL A 163 -3.38 8.59 -36.52
CA VAL A 163 -4.66 9.23 -36.88
C VAL A 163 -5.05 10.22 -35.77
N GLY A 164 -5.31 11.46 -36.16
CA GLY A 164 -5.55 12.58 -35.23
C GLY A 164 -4.33 13.46 -34.95
N SER A 165 -3.12 13.09 -35.38
CA SER A 165 -1.96 13.97 -35.38
C SER A 165 -2.25 15.27 -36.14
N VAL A 166 -1.75 16.39 -35.62
CA VAL A 166 -1.87 17.73 -36.18
C VAL A 166 -0.50 18.20 -36.63
N TRP A 167 -0.44 18.74 -37.85
CA TRP A 167 0.76 19.33 -38.44
C TRP A 167 0.48 20.78 -38.82
N ILE A 168 1.19 21.72 -38.21
CA ILE A 168 1.05 23.16 -38.42
C ILE A 168 2.26 23.67 -39.20
N VAL A 169 1.99 24.37 -40.30
CA VAL A 169 3.00 25.06 -41.11
C VAL A 169 2.84 26.57 -40.89
N PRO A 170 3.48 27.17 -39.87
CA PRO A 170 3.24 28.56 -39.47
C PRO A 170 3.63 29.59 -40.54
N LEU A 171 4.62 29.28 -41.38
CA LEU A 171 5.04 30.15 -42.49
C LEU A 171 4.17 29.97 -43.75
N GLY A 172 3.40 28.88 -43.83
CA GLY A 172 2.60 28.47 -45.00
C GLY A 172 1.07 28.56 -44.80
N PRO A 173 0.60 29.38 -43.84
CA PRO A 173 -0.67 29.29 -43.08
C PRO A 173 -1.51 28.00 -43.20
N LYS A 174 -0.90 26.82 -43.13
CA LYS A 174 -1.61 25.54 -43.30
C LYS A 174 -1.60 24.66 -42.05
N ILE A 175 -2.73 24.08 -41.72
CA ILE A 175 -2.92 23.10 -40.65
C ILE A 175 -3.43 21.83 -41.31
N TYR A 176 -2.75 20.71 -41.04
CA TYR A 176 -3.12 19.40 -41.55
C TYR A 176 -3.48 18.47 -40.40
N GLN A 177 -4.43 17.58 -40.64
CA GLN A 177 -4.78 16.49 -39.74
C GLN A 177 -4.49 15.15 -40.41
N CYS A 178 -3.79 14.26 -39.71
CA CYS A 178 -3.55 12.89 -40.17
C CYS A 178 -4.84 12.09 -40.07
N THR A 179 -5.27 11.53 -41.19
CA THR A 179 -6.47 10.67 -41.31
C THR A 179 -6.12 9.19 -41.48
N ASP A 180 -4.90 8.91 -41.93
CA ASP A 180 -4.30 7.59 -42.03
C ASP A 180 -2.79 7.74 -41.79
N ALA A 181 -2.23 6.98 -40.86
CA ALA A 181 -0.81 7.01 -40.51
C ALA A 181 -0.06 5.77 -41.01
N THR A 182 -0.68 4.95 -41.87
CA THR A 182 -0.08 3.72 -42.38
C THR A 182 1.28 3.99 -43.02
N THR A 183 2.26 3.12 -42.71
CA THR A 183 3.66 3.22 -43.13
C THR A 183 3.82 3.51 -44.64
N ASN A 184 4.53 4.59 -44.95
CA ASN A 184 4.84 5.15 -46.27
C ASN A 184 3.64 5.58 -47.14
N VAL A 185 2.43 5.56 -46.59
CA VAL A 185 1.19 5.94 -47.29
C VAL A 185 0.32 6.87 -46.45
N ALA A 186 0.91 7.62 -45.51
CA ALA A 186 0.16 8.50 -44.63
C ALA A 186 -0.65 9.54 -45.41
N VAL A 187 -1.89 9.75 -44.98
CA VAL A 187 -2.85 10.69 -45.60
C VAL A 187 -3.12 11.85 -44.65
N TRP A 188 -2.73 13.04 -45.09
CA TRP A 188 -2.88 14.29 -44.36
C TRP A 188 -3.89 15.19 -45.06
N VAL A 189 -4.93 15.59 -44.34
CA VAL A 189 -5.99 16.46 -44.85
C VAL A 189 -5.72 17.90 -44.40
N ASP A 190 -5.70 18.83 -45.34
CA ASP A 190 -5.64 20.27 -45.04
C ASP A 190 -6.98 20.71 -44.41
N ILE A 191 -6.90 21.22 -43.18
CA ILE A 191 -8.04 21.73 -42.41
C ILE A 191 -7.92 23.24 -42.17
N SER A 192 -7.00 23.92 -42.85
CA SER A 192 -6.91 25.37 -42.76
C SER A 192 -8.12 26.03 -43.39
N TYR A 193 -8.76 26.91 -42.63
CA TYR A 193 -9.71 27.87 -43.18
C TYR A 193 -8.93 29.01 -43.82
N GLY A 194 -9.06 29.17 -45.14
CA GLY A 194 -8.61 30.40 -45.79
C GLY A 194 -9.47 31.57 -45.34
N LEU A 195 -8.87 32.73 -45.05
CA LEU A 195 -9.60 33.99 -44.84
C LEU A 195 -10.44 34.41 -46.07
N ALA A 196 -10.27 33.73 -47.21
CA ALA A 196 -11.08 33.87 -48.41
C ALA A 196 -12.41 33.08 -48.35
N GLU A 197 -12.51 32.05 -47.51
CA GLU A 197 -13.71 31.20 -47.35
C GLU A 197 -14.50 31.51 -46.07
N VAL A 198 -14.05 32.48 -45.28
CA VAL A 198 -14.97 33.15 -44.35
C VAL A 198 -15.89 34.03 -45.19
N GLU A 199 -16.81 33.39 -45.91
CA GLU A 199 -18.02 34.05 -46.37
C GLU A 199 -18.80 34.43 -45.10
N VAL A 200 -18.44 35.58 -44.53
CA VAL A 200 -19.35 36.35 -43.70
C VAL A 200 -20.62 36.44 -44.54
N PHE A 201 -21.75 35.94 -44.02
CA PHE A 201 -23.05 36.03 -44.68
C PHE A 201 -23.28 37.47 -45.17
N GLN A 202 -22.91 37.75 -46.42
CA GLN A 202 -23.19 39.02 -47.06
C GLN A 202 -24.70 39.02 -47.24
N GLN A 203 -25.42 39.84 -46.45
CA GLN A 203 -26.84 40.02 -46.60
C GLN A 203 -27.09 40.49 -48.03
N LYS A 204 -27.69 39.61 -48.84
CA LYS A 204 -27.93 39.86 -50.26
C LYS A 204 -28.99 40.95 -50.39
N GLU A 205 -28.56 42.17 -50.71
CA GLU A 205 -29.46 43.26 -51.09
C GLU A 205 -30.18 42.86 -52.39
N TYR A 206 -31.52 42.89 -52.37
CA TYR A 206 -32.35 42.63 -53.55
C TYR A 206 -33.03 43.93 -53.98
N LEU A 207 -32.73 44.41 -55.18
CA LEU A 207 -33.47 45.49 -55.82
C LEU A 207 -34.90 45.01 -56.12
N VAL A 208 -35.88 45.48 -55.34
CA VAL A 208 -37.28 45.04 -55.49
C VAL A 208 -38.00 45.81 -56.61
N ALA A 209 -37.70 47.10 -56.81
CA ALA A 209 -38.18 47.89 -57.95
C ALA A 209 -37.41 49.22 -58.10
N THR A 210 -37.36 49.76 -59.32
CA THR A 210 -36.91 51.14 -59.57
C THR A 210 -38.14 52.04 -59.72
N LEU A 211 -38.29 53.03 -58.84
CA LEU A 211 -39.35 54.02 -58.99
C LEU A 211 -39.03 55.00 -60.14
N PRO A 212 -40.00 55.35 -61.00
CA PRO A 212 -39.74 56.18 -62.18
C PRO A 212 -39.29 57.59 -61.79
N ALA A 213 -38.34 58.16 -62.53
CA ALA A 213 -38.05 59.59 -62.44
C ALA A 213 -39.18 60.39 -63.11
N GLY A 214 -39.58 61.50 -62.51
CA GLY A 214 -40.69 62.33 -62.98
C GLY A 214 -40.50 63.81 -62.63
N PRO A 215 -41.48 64.68 -62.92
CA PRO A 215 -41.42 66.06 -62.47
C PRO A 215 -41.35 66.12 -60.93
N VAL A 216 -40.59 67.10 -60.41
CA VAL A 216 -40.58 67.42 -58.97
C VAL A 216 -42.03 67.59 -58.50
N GLY A 217 -42.42 66.90 -57.43
CA GLY A 217 -43.83 66.89 -57.02
C GLY A 217 -44.52 65.52 -57.12
N LEU A 218 -43.94 64.57 -57.85
CA LEU A 218 -44.57 63.28 -58.04
C LEU A 218 -44.64 62.52 -56.70
N THR A 219 -45.83 62.04 -56.34
CA THR A 219 -46.05 61.27 -55.12
C THR A 219 -46.36 59.82 -55.45
N GLY A 220 -45.90 58.91 -54.60
CA GLY A 220 -46.05 57.46 -54.77
C GLY A 220 -46.30 56.78 -53.43
N ARG A 221 -46.89 55.59 -53.47
CA ARG A 221 -47.09 54.74 -52.30
C ARG A 221 -46.18 53.50 -52.43
N VAL A 222 -45.34 53.28 -51.44
CA VAL A 222 -44.42 52.14 -51.36
C VAL A 222 -44.99 51.17 -50.33
N THR A 223 -45.49 50.01 -50.76
CA THR A 223 -46.21 49.06 -49.89
C THR A 223 -45.31 48.03 -49.23
N ASP A 224 -44.02 47.99 -49.57
CA ASP A 224 -43.05 46.97 -49.16
C ASP A 224 -41.95 47.50 -48.22
N GLY A 225 -42.17 48.65 -47.56
CA GLY A 225 -41.16 49.33 -46.73
C GLY A 225 -40.88 48.70 -45.36
N ASP A 226 -39.63 48.79 -44.90
CA ASP A 226 -39.19 48.29 -43.59
C ASP A 226 -39.84 49.09 -42.43
N PRO A 227 -40.44 48.42 -41.42
CA PRO A 227 -41.08 49.08 -40.28
C PRO A 227 -40.18 50.00 -39.44
N ALA A 228 -38.85 49.97 -39.61
CA ALA A 228 -37.89 50.78 -38.85
C ALA A 228 -37.44 52.09 -39.56
N LEU A 229 -37.96 52.41 -40.75
CA LEU A 229 -37.55 53.62 -41.48
C LEU A 229 -38.04 54.91 -40.79
N ALA A 230 -37.12 55.85 -40.57
CA ALA A 230 -37.41 57.17 -40.00
C ALA A 230 -37.87 58.19 -41.08
N TRP A 231 -38.60 59.23 -40.65
CA TRP A 231 -39.08 60.29 -41.53
C TRP A 231 -37.91 61.03 -42.20
N GLY A 232 -37.95 61.16 -43.53
CA GLY A 232 -36.89 61.79 -44.33
C GLY A 232 -35.79 60.84 -44.83
N ALA A 233 -35.87 59.54 -44.53
CA ALA A 233 -34.99 58.53 -45.12
C ALA A 233 -35.35 58.29 -46.60
N VAL A 234 -34.34 57.91 -47.40
CA VAL A 234 -34.54 57.37 -48.75
C VAL A 234 -34.94 55.90 -48.60
N PRO A 235 -35.98 55.42 -49.30
CA PRO A 235 -36.39 54.02 -49.21
C PRO A 235 -35.26 53.11 -49.74
N ILE A 236 -34.76 52.21 -48.89
CA ILE A 236 -33.86 51.11 -49.25
C ILE A 236 -34.51 49.84 -48.69
N ASN A 237 -34.85 48.86 -49.55
CA ASN A 237 -35.58 47.67 -49.14
C ASN A 237 -34.72 46.40 -49.15
N SER A 238 -34.77 45.64 -48.06
CA SER A 238 -34.64 44.17 -48.10
C SER A 238 -35.70 43.47 -47.22
N GLY A 239 -36.92 43.38 -47.75
CA GLY A 239 -37.86 42.30 -47.51
C GLY A 239 -38.81 42.44 -46.31
N GLY A 240 -40.08 42.76 -46.60
CA GLY A 240 -41.23 42.28 -45.81
C GLY A 240 -41.96 43.32 -44.97
N GLY A 241 -42.37 44.44 -45.57
CA GLY A 241 -43.11 45.50 -44.89
C GLY A 241 -44.62 45.32 -44.89
N GLY A 242 -45.24 45.20 -43.70
CA GLY A 242 -46.69 45.31 -43.52
C GLY A 242 -47.21 46.76 -43.47
N THR A 243 -46.31 47.75 -43.51
CA THR A 243 -46.65 49.17 -43.38
C THR A 243 -46.30 49.95 -44.64
N PRO A 244 -47.29 50.51 -45.35
CA PRO A 244 -47.06 51.29 -46.55
C PRO A 244 -46.52 52.68 -46.20
N TYR A 245 -45.63 53.23 -47.02
CA TYR A 245 -45.11 54.59 -46.87
C TYR A 245 -45.51 55.47 -48.06
N MET A 246 -45.65 56.77 -47.80
CA MET A 246 -45.84 57.80 -48.82
C MET A 246 -44.50 58.45 -49.14
N VAL A 247 -44.17 58.51 -50.43
CA VAL A 247 -42.93 59.10 -50.93
C VAL A 247 -43.22 60.23 -51.91
N TRP A 248 -42.33 61.22 -51.94
CA TRP A 248 -42.35 62.36 -52.86
C TRP A 248 -41.02 62.47 -53.60
N TYR A 249 -41.07 62.71 -54.91
CA TYR A 249 -39.90 62.92 -55.73
C TYR A 249 -39.44 64.38 -55.67
N ASN A 250 -38.25 64.60 -55.12
CA ASN A 250 -37.69 65.91 -54.88
C ASN A 250 -36.92 66.50 -56.09
N GLY A 251 -36.82 65.74 -57.18
CA GLY A 251 -36.08 66.11 -58.39
C GLY A 251 -34.78 65.34 -58.59
N THR A 252 -34.28 64.68 -57.55
CA THR A 252 -33.10 63.82 -57.59
C THR A 252 -33.45 62.44 -57.06
N ASP A 253 -34.03 62.36 -55.86
CA ASP A 253 -34.36 61.12 -55.15
C ASP A 253 -35.83 61.11 -54.68
N TRP A 254 -36.29 59.92 -54.31
CA TRP A 254 -37.57 59.73 -53.63
C TRP A 254 -37.38 59.84 -52.11
N THR A 255 -38.11 60.75 -51.47
CA THR A 255 -38.03 60.99 -50.02
C THR A 255 -39.32 60.56 -49.33
N ILE A 256 -39.22 59.90 -48.17
CA ILE A 256 -40.38 59.53 -47.36
C ILE A 256 -40.97 60.78 -46.70
N ILE A 257 -42.26 61.00 -46.92
CA ILE A 257 -43.04 62.12 -46.38
C ILE A 257 -44.15 61.67 -45.43
N GLY A 258 -44.31 60.36 -45.22
CA GLY A 258 -45.29 59.80 -44.29
C GLY A 258 -45.30 58.28 -44.29
N GLN A 259 -45.88 57.72 -43.23
CA GLN A 259 -46.17 56.29 -43.02
C GLN A 259 -47.69 56.11 -42.92
#